data_AF-A0A7C4EIH9-F1
#
_entry.id   AF-A0A7C4EIH9-F1
#
_cell.length_a   1.000
_cell.length_b   1.000
_cell.length_c   1.000
_cell.angle_alpha   90.00
_cell.angle_beta   90.00
_cell.angle_gamma   90.00
#
_symmetry.space_group_name_H-M   'P 1'
#
loop_
_entity.id
_entity.type
_entity.pdbx_description
1 polymer ?
#
loop_
_entity_poly.entity_id
_entity_poly.type
_entity_poly.pdbx_seq_one_letter_code
_entity_poly.pdbx_strand_id
1 'polypeptide(L)'
;MLVPDISGLVRENPRKTSFMEYREREWKREGKRYHIQQRWVPLSHISPYLMKAVLIAEDDKFWSHEGFDYDAIRKAIEKDLKEKKFKIGGSTISQQLVKNLYLSPEKNLLRKIREAVITWRMEKVLTKKRILELYLNIAEWGDRGIFGIEAASQHYYGKSALALNPLESARLAAILPNPRKYNPGAESGYVARRAALIYGIMVKRGIVSPEYEEIIREGETVHSEEEPASEVLRESPIVMPSEGGTSRSP
;
A
#
# COMPACT_ATOMS: atom_id res chain seq x y z
N MET A 1 25.17 -10.59 -14.61
CA MET A 1 25.56 -9.22 -14.21
C MET A 1 25.49 -9.14 -12.69
N LEU A 2 26.53 -8.63 -12.00
CA LEU A 2 26.61 -8.66 -10.53
C LEU A 2 25.69 -7.62 -9.85
N VAL A 3 25.32 -6.56 -10.60
CA VAL A 3 24.42 -5.47 -10.20
C VAL A 3 23.52 -5.15 -11.40
N PRO A 4 22.19 -5.12 -11.23
CA PRO A 4 21.26 -4.76 -12.32
C PRO A 4 21.39 -3.28 -12.68
N ASP A 5 20.95 -2.91 -13.88
CA ASP A 5 20.81 -1.50 -14.23
C ASP A 5 19.62 -0.89 -13.48
N ILE A 6 19.89 0.20 -12.78
CA ILE A 6 18.92 0.94 -11.95
C ILE A 6 18.48 2.23 -12.66
N SER A 7 19.23 2.66 -13.68
CA SER A 7 19.07 3.97 -14.32
C SER A 7 17.69 4.15 -14.95
N GLY A 8 17.11 3.07 -15.50
CA GLY A 8 15.73 3.08 -16.03
C GLY A 8 14.69 3.45 -14.97
N LEU A 9 14.88 3.04 -13.70
CA LEU A 9 13.92 3.30 -12.62
C LEU A 9 13.78 4.79 -12.27
N VAL A 10 14.69 5.65 -12.75
CA VAL A 10 14.58 7.11 -12.62
C VAL A 10 13.29 7.61 -13.26
N ARG A 11 12.87 7.01 -14.38
CA ARG A 11 11.72 7.46 -15.18
C ARG A 11 10.66 6.38 -15.40
N GLU A 12 11.06 5.12 -15.35
CA GLU A 12 10.21 4.00 -15.72
C GLU A 12 9.76 3.21 -14.51
N ASN A 13 8.49 2.79 -14.54
CA ASN A 13 7.91 1.91 -13.54
C ASN A 13 8.16 0.45 -13.92
N PRO A 14 8.68 -0.38 -12.99
CA PRO A 14 8.86 -1.81 -13.25
C PRO A 14 7.49 -2.47 -13.45
N ARG A 15 7.35 -3.26 -14.53
CA ARG A 15 6.12 -4.01 -14.81
C ARG A 15 5.93 -5.22 -13.90
N LYS A 16 7.02 -5.92 -13.59
CA LYS A 16 7.04 -7.10 -12.73
C LYS A 16 8.38 -7.17 -12.02
N THR A 17 8.37 -7.60 -10.76
CA THR A 17 9.56 -7.69 -9.90
C THR A 17 9.95 -9.14 -9.67
N SER A 18 11.21 -9.38 -9.30
CA SER A 18 11.68 -10.74 -8.93
C SER A 18 10.84 -11.36 -7.82
N PHE A 19 10.31 -10.54 -6.89
CA PHE A 19 9.44 -11.01 -5.82
C PHE A 19 8.04 -11.38 -6.31
N MET A 20 7.46 -10.60 -7.24
CA MET A 20 6.18 -10.96 -7.87
C MET A 20 6.29 -12.27 -8.66
N GLU A 21 7.37 -12.47 -9.42
CA GLU A 21 7.61 -13.73 -10.12
C GLU A 21 7.80 -14.91 -9.15
N TYR A 22 8.48 -14.66 -8.03
CA TYR A 22 8.61 -15.66 -6.97
C TYR A 22 7.24 -16.08 -6.44
N ARG A 23 6.34 -15.13 -6.20
CA ARG A 23 4.96 -15.40 -5.75
C ARG A 23 4.15 -16.17 -6.78
N GLU A 24 4.22 -15.81 -8.06
CA GLU A 24 3.54 -16.56 -9.12
C GLU A 24 4.01 -18.02 -9.17
N ARG A 25 5.32 -18.27 -9.03
CA ARG A 25 5.88 -19.62 -8.95
C ARG A 25 5.43 -20.35 -7.68
N GLU A 26 5.33 -19.66 -6.55
CA GLU A 26 4.80 -20.20 -5.30
C GLU A 26 3.35 -20.67 -5.47
N TRP A 27 2.46 -19.80 -5.95
CA TRP A 27 1.04 -20.14 -6.15
C TRP A 27 0.85 -21.26 -7.15
N LYS A 28 1.63 -21.28 -8.24
CA LYS A 28 1.60 -22.38 -9.21
C LYS A 28 1.94 -23.73 -8.56
N ARG A 29 2.95 -23.77 -7.68
CA ARG A 29 3.31 -25.00 -6.95
C ARG A 29 2.23 -25.42 -5.96
N GLU A 30 1.53 -24.46 -5.36
CA GLU A 30 0.43 -24.70 -4.43
C GLU A 30 -0.92 -24.98 -5.12
N GLY A 31 -0.98 -24.99 -6.45
CA GLY A 31 -2.23 -25.16 -7.21
C GLY A 31 -3.20 -23.98 -7.09
N LYS A 32 -2.74 -22.81 -6.61
CA LYS A 32 -3.55 -21.61 -6.43
C LYS A 32 -3.64 -20.81 -7.72
N ARG A 33 -4.85 -20.37 -8.08
CA ARG A 33 -5.12 -19.53 -9.26
C ARG A 33 -5.16 -18.05 -8.86
N TYR A 34 -4.04 -17.55 -8.35
CA TYR A 34 -3.89 -16.14 -8.00
C TYR A 34 -3.12 -15.40 -9.10
N HIS A 35 -3.41 -14.12 -9.25
CA HIS A 35 -2.76 -13.23 -10.19
C HIS A 35 -2.29 -11.97 -9.47
N ILE A 36 -1.21 -11.37 -9.98
CA ILE A 36 -0.74 -10.09 -9.48
C ILE A 36 -1.78 -9.02 -9.82
N GLN A 37 -2.32 -8.39 -8.78
CA GLN A 37 -3.20 -7.24 -8.86
C GLN A 37 -2.38 -6.02 -8.45
N GLN A 38 -2.04 -5.18 -9.43
CA GLN A 38 -1.27 -3.96 -9.22
C GLN A 38 -1.88 -2.81 -10.02
N ARG A 39 -2.01 -1.66 -9.37
CA ARG A 39 -2.29 -0.38 -10.04
C ARG A 39 -1.25 0.63 -9.61
N TRP A 40 -0.56 1.19 -10.59
CA TRP A 40 0.45 2.22 -10.36
C TRP A 40 -0.19 3.59 -10.17
N VAL A 41 0.24 4.31 -9.14
CA VAL A 41 -0.11 5.70 -8.91
C VAL A 41 1.15 6.51 -8.56
N PRO A 42 1.27 7.77 -9.00
CA PRO A 42 2.37 8.62 -8.58
C PRO A 42 2.25 8.95 -7.09
N LEU A 43 3.35 9.37 -6.46
CA LEU A 43 3.42 9.66 -5.03
C LEU A 43 2.43 10.76 -4.60
N SER A 44 2.11 11.69 -5.51
CA SER A 44 1.11 12.74 -5.29
C SER A 44 -0.33 12.22 -5.19
N HIS A 45 -0.60 11.00 -5.65
CA HIS A 45 -1.91 10.33 -5.57
C HIS A 45 -1.95 9.29 -4.44
N ILE A 46 -1.07 9.44 -3.45
CA ILE A 46 -1.05 8.62 -2.25
C ILE A 46 -1.29 9.53 -1.05
N SER A 47 -2.15 9.10 -0.13
CA SER A 47 -2.47 9.86 1.08
C SER A 47 -1.18 10.23 1.84
N PRO A 48 -1.02 11.50 2.24
CA PRO A 48 0.11 11.91 3.07
C PRO A 48 0.11 11.20 4.42
N TYR A 49 -1.07 10.85 4.95
CA TYR A 49 -1.19 10.06 6.18
C TYR A 49 -0.58 8.67 6.01
N LEU A 50 -0.87 8.00 4.89
CA LEU A 50 -0.28 6.71 4.60
C LEU A 50 1.23 6.80 4.44
N MET A 51 1.73 7.77 3.66
CA MET A 51 3.18 7.94 3.51
C MET A 51 3.86 8.07 4.87
N LYS A 52 3.31 8.88 5.77
CA LYS A 52 3.85 9.04 7.13
C LYS A 52 3.71 7.77 7.97
N ALA A 53 2.57 7.09 7.92
CA ALA A 53 2.34 5.86 8.66
C ALA A 53 3.33 4.76 8.27
N VAL A 54 3.58 4.58 6.96
CA VAL A 54 4.55 3.62 6.43
C VAL A 54 5.97 3.96 6.88
N LEU A 55 6.37 5.23 6.80
CA LEU A 55 7.67 5.66 7.29
C LEU A 55 7.82 5.36 8.78
N ILE A 56 6.83 5.71 9.61
CA ILE A 56 6.87 5.40 11.06
C ILE A 56 6.99 3.89 11.32
N ALA A 57 6.27 3.07 10.54
CA ALA A 57 6.19 1.63 10.75
C ALA A 57 7.44 0.87 10.28
N GLU A 58 8.03 1.28 9.17
CA GLU A 58 9.09 0.55 8.46
C GLU A 58 10.46 1.23 8.53
N ASP A 59 10.51 2.57 8.47
CA ASP A 59 11.76 3.33 8.31
C ASP A 59 11.62 4.82 8.72
N ASP A 60 11.61 5.07 10.03
CA ASP A 60 11.31 6.39 10.59
C ASP A 60 12.34 7.47 10.22
N LYS A 61 13.57 7.03 9.91
CA LYS A 61 14.71 7.87 9.55
C LYS A 61 14.96 7.92 8.04
N PHE A 62 14.03 7.43 7.22
CA PHE A 62 14.17 7.27 5.77
C PHE A 62 14.82 8.47 5.05
N TRP A 63 14.42 9.69 5.43
CA TRP A 63 14.91 10.93 4.80
C TRP A 63 16.33 11.33 5.22
N SER A 64 16.84 10.79 6.33
CA SER A 64 18.14 11.17 6.91
C SER A 64 19.30 10.25 6.56
N HIS A 65 19.03 9.01 6.11
CA HIS A 65 20.07 8.05 5.79
C HIS A 65 20.18 7.79 4.28
N GLU A 66 21.28 7.17 3.83
CA GLU A 66 21.50 6.79 2.42
C GLU A 66 21.37 5.26 2.24
N GLY A 67 20.18 4.72 2.48
CA GLY A 67 19.88 3.29 2.35
C GLY A 67 20.10 2.42 3.59
N PHE A 68 20.82 2.88 4.61
CA PHE A 68 21.08 2.10 5.81
C PHE A 68 20.90 2.96 7.07
N ASP A 69 20.05 2.54 7.99
CA ASP A 69 19.99 3.11 9.34
C ASP A 69 20.99 2.37 10.25
N TYR A 70 22.21 2.91 10.32
CA TYR A 70 23.29 2.33 11.12
C TYR A 70 22.96 2.28 12.61
N ASP A 71 22.19 3.24 13.13
CA ASP A 71 21.76 3.24 14.52
C ASP A 71 20.76 2.11 14.78
N ALA A 72 19.80 1.91 13.87
CA ALA A 72 18.84 0.82 13.97
C ALA A 72 19.53 -0.54 13.86
N ILE A 73 20.51 -0.67 12.95
CA ILE A 73 21.32 -1.90 12.80
C ILE A 73 22.08 -2.18 14.10
N ARG A 74 22.77 -1.18 14.67
CA ARG A 74 23.49 -1.33 15.94
C ARG A 74 22.56 -1.77 17.07
N LYS A 75 21.42 -1.09 17.24
CA LYS A 75 20.43 -1.43 18.26
C LYS A 75 19.84 -2.82 18.06
N ALA A 76 19.62 -3.24 16.81
CA ALA A 76 19.13 -4.58 16.51
C ALA A 76 20.15 -5.65 16.91
N ILE A 77 21.44 -5.44 16.62
CA ILE A 77 22.53 -6.35 17.02
C ILE A 77 22.63 -6.44 18.55
N GLU A 78 22.63 -5.30 19.25
CA GLU A 78 22.68 -5.25 20.71
C GLU A 78 21.51 -6.01 21.35
N LYS A 79 20.30 -5.85 20.79
CA LYS A 79 19.09 -6.56 21.23
C LYS A 79 19.19 -8.06 20.99
N ASP A 80 19.64 -8.48 19.80
CA ASP A 80 19.77 -9.89 19.42
C ASP A 80 20.77 -10.63 20.30
N LEU A 81 21.93 -9.99 20.58
CA LEU A 81 22.92 -10.51 21.52
C LEU A 81 22.33 -10.68 22.92
N LYS A 82 21.55 -9.70 23.39
CA LYS A 82 20.88 -9.76 24.70
C LYS A 82 19.80 -10.85 24.76
N GLU A 83 19.02 -11.02 23.70
CA GLU A 83 17.93 -12.02 23.64
C GLU A 83 18.39 -13.42 23.22
N LYS A 84 19.68 -13.63 22.93
CA LYS A 84 20.24 -14.87 22.35
C LYS A 84 19.47 -15.32 21.10
N LYS A 85 18.95 -14.37 20.32
CA LYS A 85 18.24 -14.61 19.07
C LYS A 85 19.08 -14.08 17.93
N PHE A 86 19.07 -14.78 16.80
CA PHE A 86 19.63 -14.28 15.54
C PHE A 86 18.49 -13.79 14.64
N LYS A 87 17.81 -12.72 15.06
CA LYS A 87 16.75 -12.08 14.26
C LYS A 87 17.21 -10.69 13.84
N ILE A 88 18.00 -10.65 12.76
CA ILE A 88 18.39 -9.39 12.12
C ILE A 88 17.13 -8.69 11.56
N GLY A 89 16.54 -7.82 12.38
CA GLY A 89 15.55 -6.81 11.98
C GLY A 89 16.23 -5.53 11.50
N GLY A 90 15.43 -4.52 11.12
CA GLY A 90 15.95 -3.17 10.78
C GLY A 90 16.36 -2.96 9.32
N SER A 91 15.70 -3.63 8.36
CA SER A 91 15.90 -3.29 6.95
C SER A 91 15.14 -2.02 6.58
N THR A 92 15.83 -1.05 5.98
CA THR A 92 15.24 0.21 5.50
C THR A 92 14.29 -0.02 4.32
N ILE A 93 13.47 0.98 3.99
CA ILE A 93 12.62 0.95 2.79
C ILE A 93 13.44 0.69 1.53
N SER A 94 14.63 1.28 1.42
CA SER A 94 15.52 1.09 0.26
C SER A 94 16.02 -0.36 0.15
N GLN A 95 16.39 -0.97 1.27
CA GLN A 95 16.78 -2.39 1.29
C GLN A 95 15.60 -3.30 0.93
N GLN A 96 14.41 -2.99 1.45
CA GLN A 96 13.19 -3.73 1.13
C GLN A 96 12.80 -3.60 -0.35
N LEU A 97 12.91 -2.40 -0.92
CA LEU A 97 12.69 -2.12 -2.34
C LEU A 97 13.63 -2.95 -3.21
N VAL A 98 14.93 -2.94 -2.94
CA VAL A 98 15.93 -3.75 -3.66
C VAL A 98 15.61 -5.24 -3.60
N LYS A 99 15.24 -5.73 -2.41
CA LYS A 99 14.83 -7.13 -2.24
C LYS A 99 13.64 -7.47 -3.13
N ASN A 100 12.62 -6.61 -3.16
CA ASN A 100 11.42 -6.85 -3.94
C ASN A 100 11.72 -6.84 -5.45
N LEU A 101 12.47 -5.82 -5.92
CA LEU A 101 12.80 -5.64 -7.32
C LEU A 101 13.63 -6.79 -7.90
N TYR A 102 14.70 -7.19 -7.20
CA TYR A 102 15.81 -7.93 -7.82
C TYR A 102 16.19 -9.25 -7.16
N LEU A 103 15.69 -9.53 -5.95
CA LEU A 103 16.19 -10.67 -5.17
C LEU A 103 15.08 -11.66 -4.82
N SER A 104 15.39 -12.95 -4.88
CA SER A 104 14.55 -13.99 -4.31
C SER A 104 14.60 -13.94 -2.76
N PRO A 105 13.57 -14.42 -2.05
CA PRO A 105 13.54 -14.42 -0.58
C PRO A 105 14.48 -15.45 0.09
N GLU A 106 15.45 -16.01 -0.63
CA GLU A 106 16.44 -16.96 -0.09
C GLU A 106 17.26 -16.34 1.05
N LYS A 107 17.55 -17.10 2.12
CA LYS A 107 18.30 -16.58 3.26
C LYS A 107 19.75 -17.03 3.23
N ASN A 108 20.58 -16.41 2.38
CA ASN A 108 22.03 -16.63 2.37
C ASN A 108 22.82 -15.31 2.47
N LEU A 109 24.06 -15.40 2.99
CA LEU A 109 24.92 -14.24 3.25
C LEU A 109 25.31 -13.50 1.95
N LEU A 110 25.58 -14.25 0.88
CA LEU A 110 25.93 -13.69 -0.42
C LEU A 110 24.81 -12.80 -0.97
N ARG A 111 23.54 -13.21 -0.81
CA ARG A 111 22.37 -12.41 -1.16
C ARG A 111 22.31 -11.12 -0.35
N LYS A 112 22.64 -11.15 0.95
CA LYS A 112 22.64 -9.94 1.79
C LYS A 112 23.74 -8.95 1.37
N ILE A 113 24.90 -9.44 0.93
CA ILE A 113 25.96 -8.60 0.34
C ILE A 113 25.47 -7.96 -0.96
N ARG A 114 24.86 -8.75 -1.86
CA ARG A 114 24.27 -8.23 -3.11
C ARG A 114 23.20 -7.16 -2.83
N GLU A 115 22.31 -7.42 -1.88
CA GLU A 115 21.31 -6.45 -1.42
C GLU A 115 21.96 -5.14 -1.00
N ALA A 116 23.04 -5.19 -0.22
CA ALA A 116 23.72 -3.99 0.25
C ALA A 116 24.34 -3.18 -0.91
N VAL A 117 25.04 -3.84 -1.84
CA VAL A 117 25.65 -3.20 -3.02
C VAL A 117 24.60 -2.54 -3.91
N ILE A 118 23.49 -3.24 -4.18
CA ILE A 118 22.40 -2.71 -5.02
C ILE A 118 21.70 -1.55 -4.29
N THR A 119 21.49 -1.64 -2.98
CA THR A 119 20.88 -0.56 -2.17
C THR A 119 21.72 0.70 -2.22
N TRP A 120 23.03 0.59 -2.03
CA TRP A 120 23.94 1.72 -2.13
C TRP A 120 23.88 2.37 -3.51
N ARG A 121 23.92 1.58 -4.59
CA ARG A 121 23.81 2.11 -5.96
C ARG A 121 22.45 2.78 -6.19
N MET A 122 21.37 2.19 -5.70
CA MET A 122 20.02 2.72 -5.86
C MET A 122 19.87 4.10 -5.20
N GLU A 123 20.40 4.27 -4.00
CA GLU A 123 20.36 5.55 -3.26
C GLU A 123 21.20 6.65 -3.90
N LYS A 124 22.22 6.30 -4.70
CA LYS A 124 22.98 7.29 -5.49
C LYS A 124 22.30 7.68 -6.81
N VAL A 125 21.43 6.82 -7.34
CA VAL A 125 20.79 7.02 -8.65
C VAL A 125 19.38 7.59 -8.51
N LEU A 126 18.62 7.16 -7.50
CA LEU A 126 17.22 7.54 -7.32
C LEU A 126 17.07 8.54 -6.18
N THR A 127 16.15 9.50 -6.36
CA THR A 127 15.76 10.39 -5.27
C THR A 127 14.95 9.63 -4.21
N LYS A 128 14.98 10.09 -2.96
CA LYS A 128 14.19 9.52 -1.87
C LYS A 128 12.69 9.46 -2.17
N LYS A 129 12.15 10.49 -2.84
CA LYS A 129 10.75 10.49 -3.28
C LYS A 129 10.47 9.36 -4.27
N ARG A 130 11.35 9.16 -5.25
CA ARG A 130 11.22 8.08 -6.23
C ARG A 130 11.34 6.70 -5.59
N ILE A 131 12.27 6.52 -4.64
CA ILE A 131 12.39 5.28 -3.86
C ILE A 131 11.10 4.96 -3.11
N LEU A 132 10.53 5.95 -2.41
CA LEU A 132 9.28 5.75 -1.68
C LEU A 132 8.10 5.44 -2.62
N GLU A 133 8.00 6.16 -3.74
CA GLU A 133 6.98 5.91 -4.76
C GLU A 133 7.07 4.49 -5.33
N LEU A 134 8.27 4.04 -5.68
CA LEU A 134 8.49 2.67 -6.15
C LEU A 134 8.09 1.66 -5.08
N TYR A 135 8.57 1.84 -3.85
CA TYR A 135 8.27 0.95 -2.73
C TYR A 135 6.76 0.78 -2.52
N LEU A 136 6.02 1.89 -2.41
CA LEU A 136 4.58 1.85 -2.14
C LEU A 136 3.78 1.17 -3.27
N ASN A 137 4.26 1.28 -4.51
CA ASN A 137 3.61 0.67 -5.67
C ASN A 137 3.99 -0.80 -5.91
N ILE A 138 5.08 -1.31 -5.33
CA ILE A 138 5.49 -2.72 -5.52
C ILE A 138 5.43 -3.57 -4.25
N ALA A 139 5.21 -2.97 -3.08
CA ALA A 139 5.05 -3.72 -1.84
C ALA A 139 3.85 -4.68 -1.94
N GLU A 140 3.97 -5.84 -1.29
CA GLU A 140 2.86 -6.77 -1.12
C GLU A 140 2.03 -6.30 0.08
N TRP A 141 0.74 -6.04 -0.14
CA TRP A 141 -0.16 -5.49 0.89
C TRP A 141 -1.21 -6.49 1.36
N GLY A 142 -1.21 -7.71 0.82
CA GLY A 142 -2.24 -8.69 1.17
C GLY A 142 -1.97 -10.07 0.60
N ASP A 143 -2.86 -11.01 0.94
CA ASP A 143 -2.91 -12.30 0.25
C ASP A 143 -3.54 -12.16 -1.15
N ARG A 144 -3.51 -13.23 -1.95
CA ARG A 144 -4.14 -13.27 -3.29
C ARG A 144 -3.59 -12.23 -4.28
N GLY A 145 -2.32 -11.89 -4.11
CA GLY A 145 -1.55 -11.10 -5.08
C GLY A 145 -1.83 -9.61 -5.09
N ILE A 146 -2.18 -9.02 -3.95
CA ILE A 146 -2.38 -7.59 -3.82
C ILE A 146 -1.01 -6.90 -3.70
N PHE A 147 -0.62 -6.21 -4.78
CA PHE A 147 0.64 -5.48 -4.87
C PHE A 147 0.39 -4.01 -5.20
N GLY A 148 1.13 -3.13 -4.53
CA GLY A 148 0.93 -1.69 -4.68
C GLY A 148 -0.24 -1.14 -3.89
N ILE A 149 -0.05 0.07 -3.39
CA ILE A 149 -0.97 0.66 -2.43
C ILE A 149 -2.36 0.95 -3.00
N GLU A 150 -2.46 1.37 -4.26
CA GLU A 150 -3.76 1.66 -4.87
C GLU A 150 -4.60 0.38 -4.96
N ALA A 151 -4.01 -0.75 -5.36
CA ALA A 151 -4.71 -2.03 -5.36
C ALA A 151 -5.14 -2.43 -3.94
N ALA A 152 -4.30 -2.19 -2.94
CA ALA A 152 -4.62 -2.47 -1.54
C ALA A 152 -5.77 -1.61 -1.01
N SER A 153 -5.74 -0.30 -1.27
CA SER A 153 -6.77 0.64 -0.83
C SER A 153 -8.13 0.29 -1.42
N GLN A 154 -8.16 -0.02 -2.73
CA GLN A 154 -9.38 -0.48 -3.40
C GLN A 154 -9.87 -1.81 -2.84
N HIS A 155 -8.97 -2.76 -2.58
CA HIS A 155 -9.34 -4.07 -2.06
C HIS A 155 -9.91 -4.02 -0.63
N TYR A 156 -9.31 -3.23 0.27
CA TYR A 156 -9.67 -3.23 1.69
C TYR A 156 -10.70 -2.19 2.07
N TYR A 157 -10.74 -1.06 1.36
CA TYR A 157 -11.58 0.10 1.72
C TYR A 157 -12.42 0.62 0.56
N GLY A 158 -12.33 0.02 -0.64
CA GLY A 158 -13.15 0.42 -1.80
C GLY A 158 -12.88 1.84 -2.32
N LYS A 159 -11.71 2.42 -2.01
CA LYS A 159 -11.39 3.81 -2.36
C LYS A 159 -9.96 4.01 -2.82
N SER A 160 -9.70 5.15 -3.47
CA SER A 160 -8.35 5.52 -3.91
C SER A 160 -7.38 5.63 -2.72
N ALA A 161 -6.12 5.28 -2.95
CA ALA A 161 -5.04 5.45 -1.97
C ALA A 161 -4.88 6.92 -1.53
N LEU A 162 -5.31 7.89 -2.32
CA LEU A 162 -5.32 9.30 -1.96
C LEU A 162 -6.34 9.61 -0.85
N ALA A 163 -7.47 8.88 -0.82
CA ALA A 163 -8.60 9.09 0.09
C ALA A 163 -8.47 8.27 1.40
N LEU A 164 -7.31 7.66 1.65
CA LEU A 164 -7.05 6.95 2.90
C LEU A 164 -6.95 7.94 4.06
N ASN A 165 -7.82 7.73 5.06
CA ASN A 165 -7.80 8.51 6.29
C ASN A 165 -6.65 8.05 7.21
N PRO A 166 -6.37 8.75 8.31
CA PRO A 166 -5.26 8.41 9.21
C PRO A 166 -5.33 7.01 9.82
N LEU A 167 -6.53 6.55 10.20
CA LEU A 167 -6.69 5.24 10.84
C LEU A 167 -6.45 4.10 9.85
N GLU A 168 -7.04 4.18 8.66
CA GLU A 168 -6.85 3.19 7.59
C GLU A 168 -5.38 3.14 7.16
N SER A 169 -4.74 4.31 7.08
CA SER A 169 -3.32 4.47 6.80
C SER A 169 -2.45 3.75 7.83
N ALA A 170 -2.74 3.94 9.13
CA ALA A 170 -2.04 3.27 10.21
C ALA A 170 -2.27 1.74 10.19
N ARG A 171 -3.48 1.28 9.84
CA ARG A 171 -3.81 -0.14 9.73
C ARG A 171 -3.11 -0.81 8.54
N LEU A 172 -3.03 -0.15 7.39
CA LEU A 172 -2.26 -0.63 6.24
C LEU A 172 -0.76 -0.71 6.56
N ALA A 173 -0.20 0.33 7.18
CA ALA A 173 1.19 0.30 7.60
C ALA A 173 1.47 -0.81 8.64
N ALA A 174 0.52 -1.12 9.52
CA ALA A 174 0.66 -2.15 10.54
C ALA A 174 0.81 -3.57 9.97
N ILE A 175 0.28 -3.85 8.77
CA ILE A 175 0.30 -5.20 8.18
C ILE A 175 1.55 -5.49 7.33
N LEU A 176 2.29 -4.47 6.90
CA LEU A 176 3.47 -4.59 6.02
C LEU A 176 4.50 -5.63 6.47
N PRO A 177 4.76 -5.85 7.78
CA PRO A 177 5.68 -6.91 8.19
C PRO A 177 5.23 -8.32 7.82
N ASN A 178 3.91 -8.58 7.73
CA ASN A 178 3.34 -9.90 7.41
C ASN A 178 1.99 -9.75 6.65
N PRO A 179 2.01 -9.25 5.40
CA PRO A 179 0.81 -8.78 4.69
C PRO A 179 -0.17 -9.91 4.35
N ARG A 180 0.32 -11.13 4.13
CA ARG A 180 -0.53 -12.31 3.85
C ARG A 180 -1.20 -12.89 5.10
N LYS A 181 -0.71 -12.55 6.31
CA LYS A 181 -1.22 -13.07 7.58
C LYS A 181 -2.31 -12.17 8.17
N TYR A 182 -2.20 -10.87 7.94
CA TYR A 182 -3.04 -9.87 8.57
C TYR A 182 -3.91 -9.16 7.54
N ASN A 183 -5.18 -8.98 7.88
CA ASN A 183 -6.11 -8.18 7.10
C ASN A 183 -6.30 -6.83 7.83
N PRO A 184 -6.06 -5.69 7.18
CA PRO A 184 -6.19 -4.38 7.79
C PRO A 184 -7.66 -4.03 8.09
N GLY A 185 -8.63 -4.55 7.34
CA GLY A 185 -10.06 -4.37 7.60
C GLY A 185 -10.67 -5.30 8.66
N ALA A 186 -9.95 -6.34 9.09
CA ALA A 186 -10.46 -7.31 10.07
C ALA A 186 -10.14 -6.91 11.52
N GLU A 187 -10.91 -7.42 12.48
CA GLU A 187 -10.67 -7.26 13.93
C GLU A 187 -9.51 -8.14 14.44
N SER A 188 -8.33 -7.96 13.87
CA SER A 188 -7.12 -8.58 14.41
C SER A 188 -6.59 -7.75 15.58
N GLY A 189 -6.55 -8.33 16.79
CA GLY A 189 -5.96 -7.67 17.96
C GLY A 189 -4.47 -7.31 17.82
N TYR A 190 -3.74 -7.95 16.89
CA TYR A 190 -2.39 -7.51 16.53
C TYR A 190 -2.42 -6.22 15.72
N VAL A 191 -3.23 -6.18 14.65
CA VAL A 191 -3.34 -5.02 13.76
C VAL A 191 -3.86 -3.81 14.53
N ALA A 192 -4.91 -3.98 15.33
CA ALA A 192 -5.48 -2.89 16.13
C ALA A 192 -4.43 -2.25 17.05
N ARG A 193 -3.67 -3.06 17.81
CA ARG A 193 -2.62 -2.56 18.71
C ARG A 193 -1.49 -1.86 17.95
N ARG A 194 -1.02 -2.45 16.85
CA ARG A 194 0.08 -1.88 16.06
C ARG A 194 -0.34 -0.60 15.33
N ALA A 195 -1.56 -0.56 14.78
CA ALA A 195 -2.14 0.63 14.18
C ALA A 195 -2.32 1.75 15.22
N ALA A 196 -2.81 1.43 16.43
CA ALA A 196 -2.94 2.41 17.51
C ALA A 196 -1.57 3.01 17.91
N LEU A 197 -0.51 2.21 17.92
CA LEU A 197 0.84 2.71 18.17
C LEU A 197 1.31 3.67 17.07
N ILE A 198 1.12 3.30 15.79
CA ILE A 198 1.49 4.15 14.64
C ILE A 198 0.68 5.45 14.67
N TYR A 199 -0.63 5.36 14.86
CA TYR A 199 -1.54 6.50 14.95
C TYR A 199 -1.17 7.43 16.12
N GLY A 200 -0.87 6.89 17.30
CA GLY A 200 -0.41 7.68 18.43
C GLY A 200 0.88 8.45 18.16
N ILE A 201 1.82 7.87 17.39
CA ILE A 201 3.01 8.58 16.93
C ILE A 201 2.64 9.69 15.94
N MET A 202 1.67 9.45 15.04
CA MET A 202 1.18 10.47 14.10
C MET A 202 0.56 11.67 14.83
N VAL A 203 -0.27 11.42 15.84
CA VAL A 203 -0.84 12.48 16.71
C VAL A 203 0.26 13.23 17.45
N LYS A 204 1.19 12.51 18.10
CA LYS A 204 2.31 13.13 18.84
C LYS A 204 3.18 14.04 17.97
N ARG A 205 3.25 13.77 16.66
CA ARG A 205 4.03 14.55 15.69
C ARG A 205 3.21 15.64 15.01
N GLY A 206 1.95 15.85 15.40
CA GLY A 206 1.05 16.82 14.78
C GLY A 206 0.68 16.48 13.34
N ILE A 207 0.87 15.23 12.91
CA ILE A 207 0.46 14.77 11.58
C ILE A 207 -1.07 14.66 11.54
N VAL A 208 -1.68 14.22 12.64
CA VAL A 208 -3.12 14.06 12.79
C VAL A 208 -3.57 14.93 13.94
N SER A 209 -4.65 15.68 13.75
CA SER A 209 -5.36 16.33 14.83
C SER A 209 -6.68 15.58 15.10
N PRO A 210 -6.82 14.88 16.24
CA PRO A 210 -8.03 14.11 16.55
C PRO A 210 -9.31 14.95 16.49
N GLU A 211 -9.26 16.19 16.96
CA GLU A 211 -10.39 17.13 16.96
C GLU A 211 -10.90 17.42 15.54
N TYR A 212 -9.98 17.65 14.59
CA TYR A 212 -10.35 17.87 13.19
C TYR A 212 -10.89 16.59 12.53
N GLU A 213 -10.34 15.43 12.88
CA GLU A 213 -10.81 14.15 12.33
C GLU A 213 -12.21 13.77 12.84
N GLU A 214 -12.56 14.14 14.08
CA GLU A 214 -13.92 13.99 14.60
C GLU A 214 -14.91 14.86 13.83
N ILE A 215 -14.58 16.13 13.58
CA ILE A 215 -15.42 17.05 12.80
C ILE A 215 -15.63 16.54 11.37
N ILE A 216 -14.58 16.08 10.70
CA ILE A 216 -14.68 15.52 9.33
C ILE A 216 -15.60 14.30 9.33
N ARG A 217 -15.44 13.39 10.30
CA ARG A 217 -16.25 12.18 10.40
C ARG A 217 -17.74 12.49 10.63
N GLU A 218 -18.03 13.45 11.51
CA GLU A 218 -19.41 13.90 11.75
C GLU A 218 -20.02 14.52 10.48
N GLY A 219 -19.26 15.33 9.74
CA GLY A 219 -19.70 15.90 8.46
C GLY A 219 -19.96 14.84 7.37
N GLU A 220 -19.13 13.80 7.28
CA GLU A 220 -19.34 12.68 6.35
C GLU A 220 -20.62 11.89 6.68
N THR A 221 -20.91 11.66 7.96
CA THR A 221 -22.14 10.97 8.37
C THR A 221 -23.40 11.75 7.99
N VAL A 222 -23.39 13.08 8.18
CA VAL A 222 -24.54 13.93 7.83
C VAL A 222 -24.78 13.96 6.32
N HIS A 223 -23.73 14.10 5.50
CA HIS A 223 -23.88 14.09 4.04
C HIS A 223 -24.32 12.74 3.47
N SER A 224 -23.98 11.62 4.11
CA SER A 224 -24.42 10.30 3.68
C SER A 224 -25.90 10.00 3.96
N GLU A 225 -26.52 10.73 4.89
CA GLU A 225 -27.95 10.60 5.23
C GLU A 225 -28.85 11.50 4.35
N GLU A 226 -28.27 12.49 3.65
CA GLU A 226 -29.01 13.51 2.90
C GLU A 226 -29.10 13.27 1.37
N GLU A 227 -28.41 12.28 0.78
CA GLU A 227 -28.60 11.96 -0.66
C GLU A 227 -29.91 11.16 -0.89
N PRO A 228 -30.96 11.72 -1.54
CA PRO A 228 -32.11 10.92 -1.91
C PRO A 228 -31.82 10.13 -3.19
N ALA A 229 -32.36 8.91 -3.26
CA ALA A 229 -32.36 8.07 -4.45
C ALA A 229 -32.91 8.86 -5.66
N SER A 230 -32.05 9.17 -6.62
CA SER A 230 -32.50 9.75 -7.89
C SER A 230 -33.41 8.75 -8.61
N GLU A 231 -34.63 9.24 -8.87
CA GLU A 231 -35.72 8.58 -9.57
C GLU A 231 -35.25 7.86 -10.83
N VAL A 232 -35.44 6.54 -10.84
CA VAL A 232 -35.48 5.74 -12.05
C VAL A 232 -36.71 6.18 -12.83
N LEU A 233 -36.52 7.07 -13.82
CA LEU A 233 -37.53 7.34 -14.84
C LEU A 233 -37.81 6.06 -15.62
N ARG A 234 -38.82 5.31 -15.17
CA ARG A 234 -39.49 4.30 -15.98
C ARG A 234 -40.45 5.05 -16.90
N GLU A 235 -40.01 5.32 -18.11
CA GLU A 235 -40.94 5.55 -19.21
C GLU A 235 -41.79 4.27 -19.37
N SER A 236 -43.11 4.41 -19.25
CA SER A 236 -44.08 3.43 -19.71
C SER A 236 -45.03 4.13 -20.69
N PRO A 237 -45.49 3.43 -21.73
CA PRO A 237 -45.90 4.05 -22.98
C PRO A 237 -47.30 4.64 -22.88
N ILE A 238 -47.47 5.86 -23.41
CA ILE A 238 -48.80 6.44 -23.63
C ILE A 238 -49.45 5.70 -24.79
N VAL A 239 -50.49 4.95 -24.47
CA VAL A 239 -51.44 4.33 -25.41
C VAL A 239 -52.28 5.45 -26.05
N MET A 240 -52.17 5.61 -27.36
CA MET A 240 -53.07 6.46 -28.14
C MET A 240 -54.45 5.78 -28.30
N PRO A 241 -55.58 6.46 -28.04
CA PRO A 241 -56.87 5.94 -28.45
C PRO A 241 -57.12 6.19 -29.94
N SER A 242 -57.47 5.12 -30.66
CA SER A 242 -57.92 5.13 -32.04
C SER A 242 -59.43 4.92 -32.11
N GLU A 243 -60.22 5.98 -32.34
CA GLU A 243 -61.59 5.93 -32.88
C GLU A 243 -61.84 7.30 -33.55
N GLY A 244 -62.46 7.47 -34.70
CA GLY A 244 -63.14 6.56 -35.62
C GLY A 244 -63.82 7.47 -36.64
N GLY A 245 -63.54 7.27 -37.92
CA GLY A 245 -64.18 8.03 -39.00
C GLY A 245 -65.63 7.61 -39.17
N THR A 246 -66.53 8.58 -39.38
CA THR A 246 -67.81 8.34 -40.04
C THR A 246 -68.01 9.39 -41.14
N SER A 247 -68.12 8.86 -42.36
CA SER A 247 -68.60 9.53 -43.56
C SER A 247 -70.12 9.71 -43.48
N ARG A 248 -70.64 10.88 -43.89
CA ARG A 248 -71.90 11.02 -44.67
C ARG A 248 -71.89 12.32 -45.49
N SER A 249 -71.84 12.18 -46.81
CA SER A 249 -72.49 13.08 -47.78
C SER A 249 -73.87 12.46 -48.15
N PRO A 250 -74.83 13.24 -48.67
CA PRO A 250 -74.76 13.78 -50.03
C PRO A 250 -74.62 15.30 -50.10
#